data_AF-A0A2V8N3J5-F1
#
_entry.id   AF-A0A2V8N3J5-F1
#
_cell.length_a   1.000
_cell.length_b   1.000
_cell.length_c   1.000
_cell.angle_alpha   90.00
_cell.angle_beta   90.00
_cell.angle_gamma   90.00
#
_symmetry.space_group_name_H-M   'P 1'
#
loop_
_entity.id
_entity.type
_entity.pdbx_description
1 polymer ?
#
loop_
_entity_poly.entity_id
_entity_poly.type
_entity_poly.pdbx_seq_one_letter_code
_entity_poly.pdbx_strand_id
1 'polypeptide(L)'
;MRHPVFRASRRQFLTSVAAAGAGVLVPARLLPQTKSPATSARIDVHYHIVPPSLVQAVGAQRLGSASANWNPAQALEAMDQAGVSTGISSIAPAGDPFSDRATAVRLCR
;
A
#
# COMPACT_ATOMS: atom_id res chain seq x y z
N MET A 1 5.32 -6.19 68.35
CA MET A 1 5.36 -6.28 66.87
C MET A 1 6.80 -6.08 66.42
N ARG A 2 7.41 -7.06 65.75
CA ARG A 2 8.77 -6.94 65.19
C ARG A 2 8.63 -6.81 63.67
N HIS A 3 9.12 -5.71 63.10
CA HIS A 3 9.20 -5.56 61.64
C HIS A 3 10.41 -6.33 61.10
N PRO A 4 10.27 -7.18 60.07
CA PRO A 4 11.41 -7.80 59.42
C PRO A 4 12.11 -6.75 58.54
N VAL A 5 13.42 -6.56 58.77
CA VAL A 5 14.28 -5.76 57.89
C VAL A 5 14.84 -6.70 56.82
N PHE A 6 14.36 -6.60 55.59
CA PHE A 6 14.94 -7.35 54.47
C PHE A 6 16.32 -6.78 54.13
N ARG A 7 17.39 -7.46 54.56
CA ARG A 7 18.75 -7.16 54.10
C ARG A 7 18.98 -7.82 52.75
N ALA A 8 19.04 -7.04 51.68
CA ALA A 8 19.48 -7.54 50.38
C ALA A 8 20.89 -8.13 50.53
N SER A 9 21.07 -9.40 50.12
CA SER A 9 22.36 -10.07 50.28
C SER A 9 23.38 -9.58 49.25
N ARG A 10 24.68 -9.62 49.58
CA ARG A 10 25.77 -9.35 48.61
C ARG A 10 25.61 -10.19 47.33
N ARG A 11 25.09 -11.41 47.45
CA ARG A 11 24.79 -12.28 46.31
C ARG A 11 23.71 -11.69 45.41
N GLN A 12 22.59 -11.21 45.96
CA GLN A 12 21.56 -10.54 45.17
C GLN A 12 22.07 -9.29 44.46
N PHE A 13 22.92 -8.50 45.12
CA PHE A 13 23.54 -7.33 44.51
C PHE A 13 24.50 -7.69 43.36
N LEU A 14 25.33 -8.72 43.54
CA LEU A 14 26.22 -9.19 42.46
C LEU A 14 25.45 -9.82 41.30
N THR A 15 24.36 -10.54 41.58
CA THR A 15 23.48 -11.10 40.55
C THR A 15 22.81 -10.00 39.72
N SER A 16 22.36 -8.90 40.34
CA SER A 16 21.74 -7.79 39.59
C SER A 16 22.75 -7.02 38.73
N VAL A 17 23.98 -6.81 39.21
CA VAL A 17 25.05 -6.19 38.41
C VAL A 17 25.46 -7.07 37.23
N ALA A 18 25.57 -8.39 37.43
CA ALA A 18 25.90 -9.32 36.35
C ALA A 18 24.82 -9.37 35.25
N ALA A 19 23.53 -9.34 35.64
CA ALA A 19 22.42 -9.28 34.69
C ALA A 19 22.40 -7.98 33.87
N ALA A 20 22.74 -6.84 34.49
CA ALA A 20 22.83 -5.55 33.80
C ALA A 20 24.02 -5.48 32.82
N GLY A 21 25.15 -6.13 33.13
CA GLY A 21 26.33 -6.15 32.26
C GLY A 21 26.18 -6.99 30.98
N ALA A 22 25.35 -8.04 31.01
CA ALA A 22 25.15 -8.93 29.86
C ALA A 22 24.44 -8.26 28.67
N GLY A 23 23.67 -7.19 28.90
CA GLY A 23 22.94 -6.47 27.85
C GLY A 23 23.82 -5.56 26.98
N VAL A 24 25.01 -5.17 27.46
CA VAL A 24 25.89 -4.20 26.78
C VAL A 24 26.74 -4.85 25.67
N LEU A 25 26.91 -6.17 25.70
CA LEU A 25 27.74 -6.91 24.74
C LEU A 25 26.97 -7.47 23.55
N VAL A 26 25.65 -7.28 23.47
CA VAL A 26 24.89 -7.69 22.30
C VAL A 26 25.20 -6.72 21.16
N PRO A 27 25.89 -7.16 20.09
CA PRO A 27 26.14 -6.30 18.94
C PRO A 27 24.80 -5.82 18.39
N ALA A 28 24.69 -4.53 18.04
CA ALA A 28 23.49 -3.97 17.42
C ALA A 28 23.03 -4.73 16.15
N ARG A 29 23.94 -5.49 15.51
CA ARG A 29 23.66 -6.40 14.39
C ARG A 29 22.84 -7.64 14.75
N LEU A 30 22.77 -8.04 16.03
CA LEU A 30 21.96 -9.15 16.51
C LEU A 30 20.56 -8.71 16.95
N LEU A 31 20.30 -7.40 17.00
CA LEU A 31 18.95 -6.89 17.19
C LEU A 31 18.17 -7.12 15.89
N PRO A 32 16.93 -7.64 15.96
CA PRO A 32 16.05 -7.68 14.80
C PRO A 32 15.91 -6.26 14.26
N GLN A 33 16.38 -6.02 13.03
CA GLN A 33 16.04 -4.78 12.35
C GLN A 33 14.52 -4.81 12.16
N THR A 34 13.80 -3.93 12.87
CA THR A 34 12.43 -3.62 12.51
C THR A 34 12.50 -3.01 11.12
N LYS A 35 12.26 -3.84 10.10
CA LYS A 35 12.03 -3.36 8.75
C LYS A 35 10.86 -2.39 8.92
N SER A 36 11.11 -1.08 8.86
CA SER A 36 10.03 -0.12 8.65
C SER A 36 9.19 -0.72 7.53
N PRO A 37 7.86 -0.81 7.67
CA PRO A 37 7.05 -1.33 6.59
C PRO A 37 7.47 -0.51 5.38
N ALA A 38 8.18 -1.15 4.45
CA ALA A 38 8.45 -0.53 3.18
C ALA A 38 7.04 -0.39 2.64
N THR A 39 6.50 0.82 2.73
CA THR A 39 5.34 1.20 1.96
C THR A 39 5.86 1.17 0.54
N SER A 40 5.96 -0.03 -0.04
CA SER A 40 6.35 -0.20 -1.42
C SER A 40 5.23 0.47 -2.19
N ALA A 41 5.46 1.71 -2.58
CA ALA A 41 4.57 2.49 -3.40
C ALA A 41 4.45 1.72 -4.72
N ARG A 42 3.43 0.87 -4.85
CA ARG A 42 3.21 0.13 -6.10
C ARG A 42 2.66 1.12 -7.12
N ILE A 43 3.31 1.14 -8.28
CA ILE A 43 2.85 1.90 -9.43
C ILE A 43 2.22 0.91 -10.39
N ASP A 44 0.92 1.05 -10.63
CA ASP A 44 0.24 0.31 -11.68
C ASP A 44 0.41 1.06 -13.01
N VAL A 45 1.08 0.41 -13.97
CA VAL A 45 1.34 0.98 -15.31
C VAL A 45 0.33 0.50 -16.36
N HIS A 46 -0.63 -0.34 -15.96
CA HIS A 46 -1.67 -0.92 -16.80
C HIS A 46 -3.05 -0.64 -16.21
N TYR A 47 -3.27 0.59 -15.76
CA TYR A 47 -4.54 0.97 -15.17
C TYR A 47 -5.51 1.45 -16.27
N HIS A 48 -6.63 0.76 -16.48
CA HIS A 48 -7.63 1.18 -17.45
C HIS A 48 -8.77 1.97 -16.80
N ILE A 49 -9.10 3.13 -17.38
CA ILE A 49 -10.24 3.95 -16.95
C ILE A 49 -11.31 4.01 -18.02
N VAL A 50 -12.55 4.26 -17.60
CA VAL A 50 -13.71 4.37 -18.51
C VAL A 50 -14.53 5.61 -18.15
N PRO A 51 -14.07 6.82 -18.53
CA PRO A 51 -14.80 8.04 -18.22
C PRO A 51 -16.17 8.07 -18.91
N PRO A 52 -17.17 8.76 -18.35
CA PRO A 52 -18.51 8.85 -18.96
C PRO A 52 -18.50 9.35 -20.41
N SER A 53 -17.58 10.24 -20.77
CA SER A 53 -17.40 10.73 -22.15
C SER A 53 -17.03 9.61 -23.12
N LEU A 54 -16.22 8.65 -22.70
CA LEU A 54 -15.88 7.48 -23.49
C LEU A 54 -17.12 6.61 -23.73
N VAL A 55 -17.90 6.32 -22.66
CA VAL A 55 -19.15 5.55 -22.77
C VAL A 55 -20.14 6.22 -23.72
N GLN A 56 -20.29 7.54 -23.65
CA GLN A 56 -21.13 8.32 -24.56
C GLN A 56 -20.65 8.25 -26.02
N ALA A 57 -19.34 8.17 -26.24
CA ALA A 57 -18.75 8.20 -27.57
C ALA A 57 -18.73 6.83 -28.27
N VAL A 58 -18.45 5.73 -27.54
CA VAL A 58 -18.33 4.38 -28.12
C VAL A 58 -19.52 3.46 -27.81
N GLY A 59 -20.35 3.83 -26.85
CA GLY A 59 -21.50 3.05 -26.39
C GLY A 59 -21.12 1.94 -25.41
N ALA A 60 -21.95 1.76 -24.36
CA ALA A 60 -21.71 0.77 -23.32
C ALA A 60 -21.59 -0.68 -23.83
N GLN A 61 -22.26 -1.02 -24.94
CA GLN A 61 -22.24 -2.38 -25.51
C GLN A 61 -20.90 -2.78 -26.13
N ARG A 62 -20.09 -1.79 -26.53
CA ARG A 62 -18.72 -2.03 -27.00
C ARG A 62 -17.75 -2.25 -25.85
N LEU A 63 -18.12 -1.80 -24.66
CA LEU A 63 -17.35 -1.94 -23.44
C LEU A 63 -17.86 -3.21 -22.72
N GLY A 64 -16.97 -4.02 -22.17
CA GLY A 64 -17.42 -5.12 -21.31
C GLY A 64 -18.26 -4.59 -20.13
N SER A 65 -19.18 -5.39 -19.60
CA SER A 65 -20.08 -4.96 -18.52
C SER A 65 -19.35 -4.39 -17.29
N ALA A 66 -18.20 -4.96 -16.94
CA ALA A 66 -17.34 -4.44 -15.87
C ALA A 66 -16.77 -3.05 -16.20
N SER A 67 -16.31 -2.85 -17.45
CA SER A 67 -15.77 -1.57 -17.92
C SER A 67 -16.85 -0.49 -18.00
N ALA A 68 -18.04 -0.83 -18.47
CA ALA A 68 -19.15 0.12 -18.61
C ALA A 68 -19.66 0.66 -17.25
N ASN A 69 -19.48 -0.09 -16.16
CA ASN A 69 -19.89 0.28 -14.81
C ASN A 69 -18.75 0.89 -13.95
N TRP A 70 -17.59 1.12 -14.55
CA TRP A 70 -16.46 1.73 -13.86
C TRP A 70 -16.83 3.11 -13.29
N ASN A 71 -16.35 3.41 -12.10
CA ASN A 71 -16.40 4.76 -11.53
C ASN A 71 -15.14 5.05 -10.69
N PRO A 72 -14.75 6.34 -10.54
CA PRO A 72 -13.53 6.72 -9.84
C PRO A 72 -13.46 6.29 -8.37
N ALA A 73 -14.59 6.22 -7.67
CA ALA A 73 -14.60 5.89 -6.24
C ALA A 73 -14.21 4.42 -5.99
N GLN A 74 -14.87 3.49 -6.69
CA GLN A 74 -14.53 2.07 -6.63
C GLN A 74 -13.11 1.79 -7.16
N ALA A 75 -12.69 2.56 -8.16
CA ALA A 75 -11.34 2.53 -8.71
C ALA A 75 -10.26 2.83 -7.65
N LEU A 76 -10.44 3.90 -6.87
CA LEU A 76 -9.52 4.28 -5.80
C LEU A 76 -9.57 3.28 -4.63
N GLU A 77 -10.76 2.79 -4.27
CA GLU A 77 -10.89 1.76 -3.24
C GLU A 77 -10.14 0.47 -3.62
N ALA A 78 -10.22 0.06 -4.88
CA ALA A 78 -9.45 -1.08 -5.38
C ALA A 78 -7.93 -0.83 -5.35
N MET A 79 -7.49 0.40 -5.63
CA MET A 79 -6.08 0.78 -5.50
C MET A 79 -5.60 0.70 -4.04
N ASP A 80 -6.39 1.21 -3.10
CA ASP A 80 -6.08 1.16 -1.66
C ASP A 80 -5.97 -0.28 -1.17
N GLN A 81 -6.93 -1.14 -1.53
CA GLN A 81 -6.93 -2.57 -1.18
C GLN A 81 -5.74 -3.32 -1.79
N ALA A 82 -5.32 -2.96 -3.00
CA ALA A 82 -4.19 -3.58 -3.70
C ALA A 82 -2.82 -3.01 -3.28
N GLY A 83 -2.79 -1.96 -2.46
CA GLY A 83 -1.58 -1.24 -2.07
C GLY A 83 -0.93 -0.49 -3.25
N VAL A 84 -1.73 -0.02 -4.20
CA VAL A 84 -1.30 0.79 -5.36
C VAL A 84 -1.40 2.26 -5.01
N SER A 85 -0.25 2.94 -4.94
CA SER A 85 -0.19 4.37 -4.61
C SER A 85 -0.33 5.27 -5.84
N THR A 86 -0.11 4.74 -7.04
CA THR A 86 -0.13 5.53 -8.28
C THR A 86 -0.56 4.64 -9.44
N GLY A 87 -1.53 5.09 -10.24
CA GLY A 87 -1.92 4.45 -11.49
C GLY A 87 -1.59 5.33 -12.68
N ILE A 88 -0.83 4.80 -13.65
CA ILE A 88 -0.68 5.40 -14.97
C ILE A 88 -1.87 4.92 -15.79
N SER A 89 -2.81 5.83 -16.01
CA SER A 89 -4.10 5.51 -16.61
C SER A 89 -4.03 5.48 -18.14
N SER A 90 -4.75 4.56 -18.75
CA SER A 90 -4.90 4.42 -20.21
C SER A 90 -6.33 3.99 -20.58
N ILE A 91 -6.70 4.13 -21.85
CA ILE A 91 -7.95 3.57 -22.38
C ILE A 91 -7.67 2.18 -22.95
N ALA A 92 -8.49 1.20 -22.59
CA ALA A 92 -8.37 -0.18 -23.09
C ALA A 92 -8.62 -0.24 -24.62
N PRO A 93 -8.08 -1.25 -25.34
CA PRO A 93 -8.28 -1.38 -26.79
C PRO A 93 -9.76 -1.39 -27.24
N ALA A 94 -10.68 -1.91 -26.42
CA ALA A 94 -12.11 -1.89 -26.70
C ALA A 94 -12.73 -0.48 -26.75
N GLY A 95 -12.08 0.49 -26.10
CA GLY A 95 -12.45 1.90 -26.11
C GLY A 95 -11.64 2.74 -27.10
N ASP A 96 -10.90 2.12 -28.02
CA ASP A 96 -10.04 2.83 -28.97
C ASP A 96 -10.83 3.83 -29.82
N PRO A 97 -10.60 5.15 -29.63
CA PRO A 97 -11.33 6.17 -30.36
C PRO A 97 -10.80 6.39 -31.77
N PHE A 98 -9.62 5.86 -32.11
CA PHE A 98 -8.93 6.13 -33.38
C PHE A 98 -9.50 5.35 -34.58
N SER A 99 -10.42 4.42 -34.33
CA SER A 99 -11.18 3.74 -35.38
C SER A 99 -12.20 4.66 -36.08
N ASP A 100 -12.58 5.79 -35.47
CA ASP A 100 -13.44 6.81 -36.06
C ASP A 100 -12.87 8.21 -35.80
N ARG A 101 -12.52 8.92 -36.88
CA ARG A 101 -11.98 10.29 -36.83
C ARG A 101 -12.85 11.24 -36.03
N ALA A 102 -14.17 11.22 -36.20
CA ALA A 102 -15.06 12.14 -35.50
C ALA A 102 -15.04 11.86 -33.99
N THR A 103 -14.99 10.58 -33.61
CA THR A 103 -14.88 10.12 -32.23
C THR A 103 -13.53 10.48 -31.61
N ALA A 104 -12.42 10.18 -32.29
CA ALA A 104 -11.07 10.59 -31.88
C ALA A 104 -11.00 12.10 -31.65
N VAL A 105 -11.50 12.89 -32.61
CA VAL A 105 -11.54 14.34 -32.45
C VAL A 105 -12.37 14.71 -31.24
N ARG A 106 -13.54 14.12 -30.96
CA ARG A 106 -14.33 14.47 -29.75
C ARG A 106 -13.64 14.15 -28.43
N LEU A 107 -12.91 13.04 -28.34
CA LEU A 107 -12.37 12.52 -27.07
C LEU A 107 -10.96 13.03 -26.73
N CYS A 108 -10.17 13.41 -27.72
CA CYS A 108 -8.75 13.75 -27.55
C CYS A 108 -8.44 15.24 -27.78
N ARG A 109 -9.38 16.14 -27.47
CA ARG A 109 -9.21 17.60 -27.63
C ARG A 109 -8.48 18.23 -26.46
#